data_AF-A0A6I4UBU8-F1
#
_entry.id   AF-A0A6I4UBU8-F1
#
_cell.length_a   1.000
_cell.length_b   1.000
_cell.length_c   1.000
_cell.angle_alpha   90.00
_cell.angle_beta   90.00
_cell.angle_gamma   90.00
#
_symmetry.space_group_name_H-M   'P 1'
#
loop_
_entity.id
_entity.type
_entity.pdbx_description
1 polymer ?
#
loop_
_entity_poly.entity_id
_entity_poly.type
_entity_poly.pdbx_seq_one_letter_code
_entity_poly.pdbx_strand_id
1 'polypeptide(L)'
;MAGAHKTIAAPRHLFSDTKAAGASTAGMKAYLAAALIAPLTAACAIIPDTPRGNGDAASQGSAVAIGSPVWAGDAILTPLAIIEDTRCPADVQCFHGGELTVSTRIAATHWTQTAPLTLGDPYEVMGRTYVLATAAPLPTAGGDIPAGDYRFVFERQ
;
A
#
# COMPACT_ATOMS: atom_id res chain seq x y z
N MET A 1 -50.62 -20.70 -15.98
CA MET A 1 -51.76 -19.84 -15.55
C MET A 1 -52.00 -20.12 -14.08
N ALA A 2 -52.06 -19.07 -13.26
CA ALA A 2 -52.46 -18.99 -11.84
C ALA A 2 -51.38 -18.28 -11.01
N GLY A 3 -51.56 -16.97 -10.85
CA GLY A 3 -50.86 -16.18 -9.85
C GLY A 3 -51.46 -16.37 -8.47
N ALA A 4 -50.75 -15.91 -7.44
CA ALA A 4 -51.33 -15.61 -6.14
C ALA A 4 -50.50 -14.54 -5.46
N HIS A 5 -51.01 -13.31 -5.50
CA HIS A 5 -50.63 -12.22 -4.61
C HIS A 5 -50.95 -12.62 -3.16
N LYS A 6 -50.09 -12.26 -2.20
CA LYS A 6 -50.52 -12.15 -0.81
C LYS A 6 -50.00 -10.87 -0.16
N THR A 7 -50.98 -10.11 0.31
CA THR A 7 -50.96 -8.75 0.78
C THR A 7 -50.94 -8.75 2.32
N ILE A 8 -50.15 -7.83 2.90
CA ILE A 8 -50.36 -7.05 4.15
C ILE A 8 -50.87 -7.77 5.41
N ALA A 9 -50.16 -7.58 6.53
CA ALA A 9 -50.78 -7.16 7.81
C ALA A 9 -49.71 -6.74 8.85
N ALA A 10 -49.79 -5.49 9.30
CA ALA A 10 -49.25 -5.03 10.57
C ALA A 10 -50.26 -5.30 11.71
N PRO A 11 -49.80 -5.39 12.96
CA PRO A 11 -50.57 -4.90 14.09
C PRO A 11 -49.74 -3.87 14.90
N ARG A 12 -50.24 -2.67 15.19
CA ARG A 12 -51.37 -2.28 16.04
C ARG A 12 -51.08 -2.34 17.55
N HIS A 13 -50.97 -1.12 18.09
CA HIS A 13 -51.49 -0.63 19.38
C HIS A 13 -50.63 -0.77 20.63
N LEU A 14 -50.31 0.38 21.24
CA LEU A 14 -50.72 0.76 22.60
C LEU A 14 -50.49 2.29 22.73
N PHE A 15 -51.51 3.13 22.53
CA PHE A 15 -52.41 3.69 23.56
C PHE A 15 -51.70 4.26 24.81
N SER A 16 -51.67 5.58 24.91
CA SER A 16 -52.37 6.39 25.92
C SER A 16 -52.14 7.88 25.57
N ASP A 17 -53.17 8.65 25.21
CA ASP A 17 -54.09 9.37 26.12
C ASP A 17 -53.30 10.33 27.03
N THR A 18 -53.50 11.65 27.12
CA THR A 18 -54.69 12.48 26.88
C THR A 18 -54.26 13.96 26.93
N LYS A 19 -55.12 14.83 26.39
CA LYS A 19 -55.47 16.18 26.92
C LYS A 19 -54.89 17.38 26.16
N ALA A 20 -55.69 17.80 25.18
CA ALA A 20 -55.76 19.17 24.70
C ALA A 20 -56.27 20.12 25.79
N ALA A 21 -55.73 21.34 25.83
CA ALA A 21 -56.48 22.58 26.02
C ALA A 21 -55.52 23.78 25.97
N GLY A 22 -55.92 24.83 25.25
CA GLY A 22 -55.39 26.18 25.46
C GLY A 22 -54.80 26.83 24.22
N ALA A 23 -55.66 27.24 23.29
CA ALA A 23 -55.34 28.34 22.40
C ALA A 23 -55.18 29.63 23.22
N SER A 24 -54.07 30.34 23.06
CA SER A 24 -53.97 31.75 23.42
C SER A 24 -53.19 32.47 22.32
N THR A 25 -53.96 33.16 21.49
CA THR A 25 -53.51 34.12 20.48
C THR A 25 -53.16 35.42 21.20
N ALA A 26 -51.88 35.79 21.26
CA ALA A 26 -51.44 37.17 21.44
C ALA A 26 -49.91 37.26 21.30
N GLY A 27 -49.43 38.27 20.57
CA GLY A 27 -48.07 38.76 20.77
C GLY A 27 -47.09 38.48 19.64
N MET A 28 -47.30 39.19 18.52
CA MET A 28 -46.25 39.91 17.78
C MET A 28 -44.88 39.96 18.48
N LYS A 29 -43.88 39.28 17.92
CA LYS A 29 -42.47 39.71 17.81
C LYS A 29 -41.68 38.64 17.06
N ALA A 30 -41.42 38.93 15.79
CA ALA A 30 -40.49 38.20 14.96
C ALA A 30 -39.09 38.26 15.55
N TYR A 31 -38.55 37.12 16.01
CA TYR A 31 -37.11 36.88 16.11
C TYR A 31 -36.85 35.37 15.94
N LEU A 32 -36.82 34.92 14.69
CA LEU A 32 -36.18 33.69 14.27
C LEU A 32 -34.67 33.83 14.52
N ALA A 33 -34.12 33.27 15.59
CA ALA A 33 -32.67 33.08 15.74
C ALA A 33 -32.34 32.14 16.90
N ALA A 34 -32.54 30.83 16.71
CA ALA A 34 -31.87 29.82 17.52
C ALA A 34 -31.61 28.59 16.65
N ALA A 35 -30.36 28.38 16.23
CA ALA A 35 -29.77 27.06 16.06
C ALA A 35 -28.31 27.14 15.56
N LEU A 36 -27.41 26.63 16.42
CA LEU A 36 -26.22 25.84 16.08
C LEU A 36 -25.03 26.56 15.41
N ILE A 37 -24.18 27.16 16.25
CA ILE A 37 -22.77 27.39 15.93
C ILE A 37 -22.07 26.01 15.99
N ALA A 38 -21.88 25.37 14.84
CA ALA A 38 -21.04 24.18 14.71
C ALA A 38 -19.56 24.62 14.66
N PRO A 39 -18.66 24.12 15.52
CA PRO A 39 -17.24 24.38 15.38
C PRO A 39 -16.72 23.57 14.18
N LEU A 40 -16.44 24.26 13.08
CA LEU A 40 -15.65 23.74 11.96
C LEU A 40 -14.20 23.59 12.41
N THR A 41 -13.88 22.50 13.11
CA THR A 41 -12.48 22.11 13.34
C THR A 41 -11.91 21.66 12.00
N ALA A 42 -11.25 22.58 11.30
CA ALA A 42 -10.42 22.29 10.14
C ALA A 42 -9.25 21.40 10.58
N ALA A 43 -9.40 20.09 10.43
CA ALA A 43 -8.28 19.17 10.56
C ALA A 43 -7.41 19.31 9.30
N CYS A 44 -6.30 20.03 9.40
CA CYS A 44 -5.22 19.90 8.43
C CYS A 44 -4.64 18.49 8.59
N ALA A 45 -5.09 17.54 7.76
CA ALA A 45 -4.37 16.31 7.57
C ALA A 45 -3.07 16.65 6.84
N ILE A 46 -1.95 16.65 7.57
CA ILE A 46 -0.62 16.65 6.95
C ILE A 46 -0.51 15.29 6.27
N ILE A 47 -0.60 15.26 4.95
CA ILE A 47 -0.27 14.07 4.16
C ILE A 47 1.26 14.08 4.08
N PRO A 48 1.98 13.21 4.82
CA PRO A 48 3.42 13.13 4.62
C PRO A 48 3.65 12.72 3.16
N ASP A 49 4.58 13.39 2.49
CA ASP A 49 5.06 12.96 1.18
C ASP A 49 5.92 11.69 1.38
N THR A 50 5.26 10.58 1.72
CA THR A 50 5.88 9.27 1.67
C THR A 50 5.85 8.80 0.22
N PRO A 51 6.97 8.30 -0.34
CA PRO A 51 6.95 7.62 -1.62
C PRO A 51 5.77 6.64 -1.69
N ARG A 52 4.87 6.80 -2.66
CA ARG A 52 3.73 5.89 -2.83
C ARG A 52 4.19 4.68 -3.65
N GLY A 53 4.41 3.56 -2.98
CA GLY A 53 4.35 2.25 -3.62
C GLY A 53 2.89 1.92 -3.97
N ASN A 54 2.66 1.04 -4.95
CA ASN A 54 1.32 0.56 -5.33
C ASN A 54 0.74 -0.42 -4.27
N GLY A 55 0.75 -0.04 -2.99
CA GLY A 55 0.45 -0.86 -1.81
C GLY A 55 1.36 -0.49 -0.64
N ASP A 56 1.04 -0.99 0.56
CA ASP A 56 1.94 -0.90 1.72
C ASP A 56 3.26 -1.59 1.36
N ALA A 57 4.36 -0.84 1.29
CA ALA A 57 5.67 -1.40 0.99
C ALA A 57 6.16 -2.26 2.16
N ALA A 58 6.80 -3.39 1.84
CA ALA A 58 7.34 -4.29 2.86
C ALA A 58 8.42 -3.60 3.71
N SER A 59 8.60 -4.06 4.94
CA SER A 59 9.68 -3.58 5.82
C SER A 59 11.06 -3.83 5.21
N GLN A 60 12.02 -2.97 5.54
CA GLN A 60 13.42 -3.17 5.14
C GLN A 60 13.94 -4.55 5.56
N GLY A 61 14.79 -5.15 4.72
CA GLY A 61 15.30 -6.50 4.94
C GLY A 61 14.30 -7.62 4.60
N SER A 62 13.07 -7.29 4.19
CA SER A 62 12.10 -8.31 3.75
C SER A 62 12.46 -8.86 2.38
N ALA A 63 12.25 -10.15 2.19
CA ALA A 63 12.43 -10.81 0.91
C ALA A 63 11.20 -10.57 0.01
N VAL A 64 11.37 -9.81 -1.07
CA VAL A 64 10.27 -9.39 -1.95
C VAL A 64 10.38 -9.98 -3.35
N ALA A 65 9.22 -10.26 -3.97
CA ALA A 65 9.15 -10.73 -5.35
C ALA A 65 9.29 -9.57 -6.35
N ILE A 66 9.45 -9.89 -7.64
CA ILE A 66 9.37 -8.91 -8.72
C ILE A 66 8.05 -8.12 -8.63
N GLY A 67 8.14 -6.80 -8.80
CA GLY A 67 7.03 -5.85 -8.74
C GLY A 67 6.59 -5.47 -7.32
N SER A 68 7.12 -6.13 -6.29
CA SER A 68 6.73 -5.87 -4.91
C SER A 68 7.62 -4.78 -4.26
N PRO A 69 7.05 -3.67 -3.77
CA PRO A 69 7.83 -2.58 -3.17
C PRO A 69 8.34 -2.92 -1.76
N VAL A 70 9.54 -2.46 -1.43
CA VAL A 70 10.18 -2.59 -0.10
C VAL A 70 10.83 -1.29 0.33
N TRP A 71 10.76 -0.97 1.62
CA TRP A 71 11.48 0.16 2.20
C TRP A 71 12.98 -0.14 2.34
N ALA A 72 13.83 0.83 2.00
CA ALA A 72 15.24 0.84 2.37
C ALA A 72 15.61 2.23 2.88
N GLY A 73 15.58 2.41 4.21
CA GLY A 73 15.70 3.74 4.81
C GLY A 73 14.54 4.66 4.42
N ASP A 74 14.84 5.73 3.68
CA ASP A 74 13.90 6.77 3.25
C ASP A 74 13.39 6.62 1.80
N ALA A 75 13.82 5.57 1.09
CA ALA A 75 13.36 5.26 -0.26
C ALA A 75 12.64 3.92 -0.33
N ILE A 76 11.81 3.78 -1.37
CA ILE A 76 11.17 2.52 -1.75
C ILE A 76 11.91 1.93 -2.95
N LEU A 77 12.37 0.70 -2.81
CA LEU A 77 12.97 -0.08 -3.89
C LEU A 77 11.90 -1.06 -4.41
N THR A 78 11.82 -1.20 -5.73
CA THR A 78 10.91 -2.15 -6.39
C THR A 78 11.67 -2.89 -7.49
N PRO A 79 11.98 -4.18 -7.33
CA PRO A 79 12.60 -4.97 -8.39
C PRO A 79 11.62 -5.10 -9.55
N LEU A 80 12.03 -4.76 -10.76
CA LEU A 80 11.18 -4.76 -11.95
C LEU A 80 11.41 -5.99 -12.85
N ALA A 81 12.67 -6.36 -13.02
CA ALA A 81 13.08 -7.47 -13.88
C ALA A 81 14.52 -7.90 -13.57
N ILE A 82 14.84 -9.16 -13.84
CA ILE A 82 16.21 -9.66 -13.85
C ILE A 82 16.82 -9.25 -15.20
N ILE A 83 18.00 -8.64 -15.15
CA ILE A 83 18.77 -8.28 -16.34
C ILE A 83 19.67 -9.44 -16.73
N GLU A 84 20.39 -9.98 -15.75
CA GLU A 84 21.33 -11.08 -15.95
C GLU A 84 21.44 -11.88 -14.65
N ASP A 85 21.47 -13.22 -14.78
CA ASP A 85 21.80 -14.13 -13.68
C ASP A 85 22.80 -15.16 -14.21
N THR A 86 24.07 -14.95 -13.88
CA THR A 86 25.19 -15.85 -14.18
C THR A 86 25.73 -16.50 -12.92
N ARG A 87 25.02 -16.37 -11.78
CA ARG A 87 25.44 -16.93 -10.50
C ARG A 87 25.72 -18.43 -10.64
N CYS A 88 26.74 -18.88 -9.92
CA CYS A 88 27.08 -20.29 -9.89
C CYS A 88 25.89 -21.12 -9.37
N PRO A 89 25.43 -22.15 -10.12
CA PRO A 89 24.38 -23.03 -9.65
C PRO A 89 24.75 -23.77 -8.36
N ALA A 90 23.75 -24.03 -7.51
CA ALA A 90 23.95 -24.62 -6.19
C ALA A 90 24.46 -26.07 -6.21
N ASP A 91 24.34 -26.76 -7.34
CA ASP A 91 24.67 -28.17 -7.54
C ASP A 91 25.98 -28.41 -8.33
N VAL A 92 26.73 -27.34 -8.65
CA VAL A 92 27.99 -27.45 -9.41
C VAL A 92 29.10 -26.63 -8.78
N GLN A 93 30.35 -27.02 -9.07
CA GLN A 93 31.53 -26.24 -8.67
C GLN A 93 31.97 -25.33 -9.81
N CYS A 94 31.69 -24.04 -9.70
CA CYS A 94 32.19 -23.06 -10.66
C CYS A 94 33.58 -22.56 -10.26
N PHE A 95 34.37 -22.19 -11.26
CA PHE A 95 35.64 -21.50 -11.07
C PHE A 95 35.44 -20.00 -10.76
N HIS A 96 34.33 -19.41 -11.19
CA HIS A 96 33.91 -18.04 -10.89
C HIS A 96 32.51 -18.03 -10.26
N GLY A 97 32.24 -17.09 -9.34
CA GLY A 97 30.98 -17.01 -8.59
C GLY A 97 29.77 -16.52 -9.41
N GLY A 98 30.01 -15.88 -10.55
CA GLY A 98 28.97 -15.25 -11.36
C GLY A 98 28.34 -14.03 -10.68
N GLU A 99 27.39 -13.40 -11.37
CA GLU A 99 26.74 -12.18 -10.93
C GLU A 99 25.22 -12.24 -11.16
N LEU A 100 24.45 -11.53 -10.35
CA LEU A 100 23.03 -11.28 -10.59
C LEU A 100 22.79 -9.78 -10.61
N THR A 101 22.23 -9.28 -11.71
CA THR A 101 21.87 -7.88 -11.89
C THR A 101 20.36 -7.74 -12.06
N VAL A 102 19.74 -6.88 -11.27
CA VAL A 102 18.29 -6.67 -11.23
C VAL A 102 17.97 -5.22 -11.54
N SER A 103 17.10 -5.00 -12.53
CA SER A 103 16.52 -3.69 -12.81
C SER A 103 15.60 -3.31 -11.66
N THR A 104 15.95 -2.25 -10.92
CA THR A 104 15.25 -1.84 -9.71
C THR A 104 14.83 -0.39 -9.82
N ARG A 105 13.55 -0.11 -9.56
CA ARG A 105 13.06 1.25 -9.38
C ARG A 105 13.35 1.71 -7.96
N ILE A 106 13.98 2.87 -7.83
CA ILE A 106 14.25 3.55 -6.57
C ILE A 106 13.38 4.80 -6.57
N ALA A 107 12.45 4.89 -5.62
CA ALA A 107 11.54 6.02 -5.46
C ALA A 107 11.72 6.66 -4.09
N ALA A 108 12.05 7.95 -4.07
CA ALA A 108 12.12 8.78 -2.88
C ALA A 108 11.16 9.96 -3.02
N THR A 109 11.03 10.78 -1.98
CA THR A 109 9.96 11.79 -1.90
C THR A 109 9.90 12.76 -3.08
N HIS A 110 11.05 13.08 -3.70
CA HIS A 110 11.13 14.09 -4.77
C HIS A 110 11.74 13.56 -6.07
N TRP A 111 12.03 12.26 -6.16
CA TRP A 111 12.66 11.69 -7.34
C TRP A 111 12.38 10.20 -7.48
N THR A 112 12.47 9.72 -8.71
CA THR A 112 12.37 8.29 -9.03
C THR A 112 13.33 7.98 -10.16
N GLN A 113 14.07 6.89 -10.01
CA GLN A 113 15.00 6.42 -11.03
C GLN A 113 14.90 4.90 -11.14
N THR A 114 15.14 4.36 -12.33
CA THR A 114 15.37 2.93 -12.52
C THR A 114 16.85 2.70 -12.76
N ALA A 115 17.45 1.77 -12.04
CA ALA A 115 18.87 1.46 -12.15
C ALA A 115 19.11 -0.06 -12.06
N PRO A 116 20.16 -0.58 -12.72
CA PRO A 116 20.62 -1.94 -12.49
C PRO A 116 21.32 -2.02 -11.13
N LEU A 117 20.85 -2.89 -10.25
CA LEU A 117 21.49 -3.23 -8.97
C LEU A 117 22.10 -4.62 -9.09
N THR A 118 23.40 -4.72 -8.84
CA THR A 118 24.13 -5.98 -8.78
C THR A 118 24.11 -6.54 -7.36
N LEU A 119 23.94 -7.86 -7.24
CA LEU A 119 23.94 -8.58 -5.98
C LEU A 119 25.28 -8.37 -5.23
N GLY A 120 25.20 -7.81 -4.02
CA GLY A 120 26.34 -7.53 -3.16
C GLY A 120 27.05 -6.20 -3.44
N ASP A 121 26.83 -5.59 -4.60
CA ASP A 121 27.49 -4.34 -4.97
C ASP A 121 26.72 -3.11 -4.48
N PRO A 122 27.42 -2.11 -3.89
CA PRO A 122 26.81 -0.86 -3.48
C PRO A 122 26.44 0.01 -4.68
N TYR A 123 25.18 0.43 -4.72
CA TYR A 123 24.67 1.41 -5.67
C TYR A 123 24.47 2.75 -4.97
N GLU A 124 25.29 3.74 -5.33
CA GLU A 124 25.19 5.10 -4.79
C GLU A 124 24.36 6.01 -5.69
N VAL A 125 23.37 6.68 -5.09
CA VAL A 125 22.54 7.69 -5.78
C VAL A 125 22.13 8.79 -4.81
N MET A 126 22.37 10.04 -5.21
CA MET A 126 22.03 11.23 -4.42
C MET A 126 22.56 11.17 -2.96
N GLY A 127 23.79 10.69 -2.78
CA GLY A 127 24.46 10.56 -1.48
C GLY A 127 23.88 9.47 -0.57
N ARG A 128 23.17 8.49 -1.14
CA ARG A 128 22.64 7.31 -0.43
C ARG A 128 23.15 6.05 -1.09
N THR A 129 23.46 5.03 -0.29
CA THR A 129 23.95 3.73 -0.76
C THR A 129 22.92 2.66 -0.53
N TYR A 130 22.53 1.95 -1.59
CA TYR A 130 21.63 0.81 -1.54
C TYR A 130 22.34 -0.44 -2.02
N VAL A 131 22.01 -1.58 -1.44
CA VAL A 131 22.59 -2.87 -1.83
C VAL A 131 21.46 -3.86 -2.06
N LEU A 132 21.54 -4.59 -3.17
CA LEU A 132 20.85 -5.87 -3.30
C LEU A 132 21.60 -6.88 -2.44
N ALA A 133 21.14 -7.07 -1.20
CA ALA A 133 21.89 -7.81 -0.18
C ALA A 133 21.84 -9.32 -0.41
N THR A 134 20.66 -9.85 -0.76
CA THR A 134 20.50 -11.27 -1.08
C THR A 134 19.48 -11.47 -2.20
N ALA A 135 19.63 -12.60 -2.90
CA ALA A 135 18.65 -13.07 -3.86
C ALA A 135 18.53 -14.60 -3.78
N ALA A 136 17.31 -15.09 -3.66
CA ALA A 136 16.99 -16.51 -3.63
C ALA A 136 15.89 -16.82 -4.67
N PRO A 137 15.82 -18.04 -5.23
CA PRO A 137 16.78 -19.15 -5.05
C PRO A 137 18.09 -18.92 -5.83
N LEU A 138 19.09 -19.78 -5.59
CA LEU A 138 20.22 -19.97 -6.49
C LEU A 138 19.79 -20.86 -7.66
N PRO A 139 20.36 -20.66 -8.87
CA PRO A 139 20.07 -21.53 -10.00
C PRO A 139 20.52 -22.98 -9.75
N THR A 140 19.97 -23.91 -10.53
CA THR A 140 20.38 -25.33 -10.56
C THR A 140 20.84 -25.65 -11.98
N ALA A 141 21.82 -26.51 -12.17
CA ALA A 141 22.33 -26.85 -13.49
C ALA A 141 21.24 -27.42 -14.40
N GLY A 142 21.01 -26.76 -15.55
CA GLY A 142 19.98 -27.14 -16.51
C GLY A 142 18.54 -26.85 -16.08
N GLY A 143 18.35 -26.13 -14.96
CA GLY A 143 17.04 -25.68 -14.49
C GLY A 143 16.88 -24.17 -14.63
N ASP A 144 15.75 -23.75 -15.20
CA ASP A 144 15.35 -22.34 -15.24
C ASP A 144 14.54 -21.98 -13.98
N ILE A 145 14.85 -20.84 -13.37
CA ILE A 145 14.05 -20.28 -12.27
C ILE A 145 12.99 -19.35 -12.89
N PRO A 146 11.69 -19.58 -12.66
CA PRO A 146 10.66 -18.63 -13.05
C PRO A 146 10.87 -17.26 -12.38
N ALA A 147 10.72 -16.18 -13.14
CA ALA A 147 10.94 -14.82 -12.64
C ALA A 147 10.12 -14.49 -11.36
N GLY A 148 8.93 -15.08 -11.22
CA GLY A 148 8.05 -14.92 -10.05
C GLY A 148 8.52 -15.62 -8.78
N ASP A 149 9.46 -16.56 -8.88
CA ASP A 149 9.97 -17.34 -7.74
C ASP A 149 11.14 -16.64 -7.04
N TYR A 150 11.74 -15.65 -7.70
CA TYR A 150 12.82 -14.86 -7.10
C TYR A 150 12.34 -14.04 -5.92
N ARG A 151 13.19 -13.97 -4.91
CA ARG A 151 13.04 -13.16 -3.71
C ARG A 151 14.31 -12.37 -3.50
N PHE A 152 14.16 -11.05 -3.46
CA PHE A 152 15.25 -10.10 -3.34
C PHE A 152 15.16 -9.40 -1.98
N VAL A 153 16.29 -9.25 -1.31
CA VAL A 153 16.39 -8.47 -0.07
C VAL A 153 17.24 -7.24 -0.37
N PHE A 154 16.71 -6.07 -0.01
CA PHE A 154 17.38 -4.80 -0.19
C PHE A 154 17.71 -4.17 1.16
N GLU A 155 18.88 -3.56 1.22
CA GLU A 155 19.37 -2.88 2.41
C GLU A 155 19.90 -1.49 2.04
N ARG A 156 19.94 -0.62 3.05
CA ARG A 156 20.57 0.70 2.98
C ARG A 156 21.80 0.64 3.88
N GLN A 157 22.94 1.05 3.34
CA GLN A 157 24.20 1.15 4.08
C GLN A 157 24.38 2.53 4.71
#